data_AF-A0A2J4RJK2-F1
#
_entry.id   AF-A0A2J4RJK2-F1
#
_cell.length_a   1.000
_cell.length_b   1.000
_cell.length_c   1.000
_cell.angle_alpha   90.00
_cell.angle_beta   90.00
_cell.angle_gamma   90.00
#
_symmetry.space_group_name_H-M   'P 1'
#
loop_
_entity.id
_entity.type
_entity.pdbx_description
1 polymer ?
#
loop_
_entity_poly.entity_id
_entity_poly.type
_entity_poly.pdbx_seq_one_letter_code
_entity_poly.pdbx_strand_id
1 'polypeptide(L)'
;MIEKRKALTATQNDPEQKTDLPEDLPDLPELPEPLSGPELPDLTRLYKRRCRDGNVMQRCKHMLIAGYSPGRVALLLRLPQEKVIDLYNNSYNPKCRRFANPNNGKLIHTMWSEGATLSEICQTLGLPLFTVVMSLRGDGVTEAAMAPRMPDYNDPLCVEYRRVVARKAASKSRPIQINPVRRVRKSQQTTTASQTATA
;
A
#
# COMPACT_ATOMS: atom_id res chain seq x y z
N MET A 1 -1.75 -15.64 -50.84
CA MET A 1 -1.33 -14.40 -50.13
C MET A 1 -1.88 -14.44 -48.72
N ILE A 2 -1.01 -14.61 -47.73
CA ILE A 2 -1.13 -14.18 -46.32
C ILE A 2 0.32 -14.20 -45.81
N GLU A 3 0.89 -13.02 -45.59
CA GLU A 3 2.28 -12.85 -45.17
C GLU A 3 2.44 -13.23 -43.68
N LYS A 4 3.37 -14.15 -43.40
CA LYS A 4 3.75 -14.51 -42.03
C LYS A 4 4.61 -13.39 -41.44
N ARG A 5 4.04 -12.63 -40.51
CA ARG A 5 4.75 -11.60 -39.73
C ARG A 5 5.84 -12.26 -38.88
N LYS A 6 7.10 -11.85 -39.09
CA LYS A 6 8.28 -12.24 -38.32
C LYS A 6 8.44 -11.27 -37.14
N ALA A 7 8.54 -11.79 -35.93
CA ALA A 7 8.71 -11.01 -34.70
C ALA A 7 10.11 -10.40 -34.62
N LEU A 8 10.21 -9.10 -34.32
CA LEU A 8 11.46 -8.40 -34.04
C LEU A 8 11.69 -8.39 -32.52
N THR A 9 12.61 -9.22 -32.06
CA THR A 9 13.19 -9.16 -30.71
C THR A 9 14.19 -8.02 -30.63
N ALA A 10 13.99 -7.09 -29.70
CA ALA A 10 14.94 -6.04 -29.35
C ALA A 10 15.99 -6.58 -28.36
N THR A 11 17.22 -6.77 -28.84
CA THR A 11 18.40 -7.07 -28.03
C THR A 11 19.09 -5.76 -27.63
N GLN A 12 19.03 -5.46 -26.33
CA GLN A 12 20.10 -4.92 -25.48
C GLN A 12 21.19 -4.01 -26.14
N ASN A 13 21.10 -2.70 -25.88
CA ASN A 13 22.27 -1.80 -25.77
C ASN A 13 22.97 -2.13 -24.44
N ASP A 14 24.29 -2.16 -24.21
CA ASP A 14 25.45 -1.37 -24.67
C ASP A 14 26.72 -2.24 -24.34
N PRO A 15 27.92 -2.06 -24.95
CA PRO A 15 28.77 -0.90 -24.61
C PRO A 15 29.71 -0.35 -25.70
N GLU A 16 30.02 0.93 -25.54
CA GLU A 16 31.31 1.58 -25.81
C GLU A 16 32.08 1.15 -27.06
N GLN A 17 32.00 1.96 -28.13
CA GLN A 17 33.14 2.11 -29.03
C GLN A 17 33.21 3.52 -29.62
N LYS A 18 34.22 4.23 -29.13
CA LYS A 18 34.78 5.49 -29.62
C LYS A 18 35.22 5.29 -31.07
N THR A 19 34.62 6.01 -32.01
CA THR A 19 35.16 6.13 -33.37
C THR A 19 34.92 7.53 -33.91
N ASP A 20 36.00 8.08 -34.44
CA ASP A 20 36.29 9.42 -34.92
C ASP A 20 35.17 10.13 -35.70
N LEU A 21 34.83 11.34 -35.27
CA LEU A 21 34.01 12.31 -36.01
C LEU A 21 34.86 12.99 -37.09
N PRO A 22 34.44 13.02 -38.38
CA PRO A 22 35.03 13.92 -39.36
C PRO A 22 34.53 15.36 -39.17
N GLU A 23 35.47 16.32 -39.14
CA GLU A 23 35.28 17.77 -39.00
C GLU A 23 34.72 18.45 -40.25
N ASP A 24 33.55 18.05 -40.74
CA ASP A 24 32.91 18.80 -41.84
C ASP A 24 31.38 18.74 -41.75
N LEU A 25 30.83 19.54 -40.84
CA LEU A 25 29.39 19.85 -40.80
C LEU A 25 29.22 21.29 -41.32
N PRO A 26 28.44 21.55 -42.39
CA PRO A 26 28.17 22.91 -42.83
C PRO A 26 27.39 23.67 -41.75
N ASP A 27 27.74 24.96 -41.56
CA ASP A 27 27.11 25.88 -40.61
C ASP A 27 25.57 25.79 -40.67
N LEU A 28 24.99 25.18 -39.65
CA LEU A 28 23.55 25.26 -39.40
C LEU A 28 23.23 26.73 -39.07
N PRO A 29 22.21 27.36 -39.68
CA PRO A 29 21.82 28.71 -39.27
C PRO A 29 21.51 28.71 -37.78
N GLU A 30 22.09 29.67 -37.05
CA GLU A 30 21.83 29.91 -35.63
C GLU A 30 20.32 29.81 -35.37
N LEU A 31 19.93 28.81 -34.58
CA LEU A 31 18.60 28.74 -34.01
C LEU A 31 18.33 30.08 -33.32
N PRO A 32 17.25 30.80 -33.66
CA PRO A 32 16.93 32.06 -32.99
C PRO A 32 16.93 31.84 -31.48
N GLU A 33 17.56 32.77 -30.75
CA GLU A 33 17.59 32.80 -29.28
C GLU A 33 16.24 32.38 -28.69
N PRO A 34 16.20 31.61 -27.59
CA PRO A 34 14.95 31.13 -27.02
C PRO A 34 14.09 32.35 -26.70
N LEU A 35 13.08 32.57 -27.56
CA LEU A 35 12.04 33.56 -27.41
C LEU A 35 11.60 33.46 -25.96
N SER A 36 11.84 34.51 -25.18
CA SER A 36 11.49 34.60 -23.77
C SER A 36 10.00 34.33 -23.68
N GLY A 37 9.67 33.06 -23.41
CA GLY A 37 8.31 32.57 -23.46
C GLY A 37 7.47 33.36 -22.48
N PRO A 38 6.17 33.55 -22.76
CA PRO A 38 5.29 34.26 -21.85
C PRO A 38 5.46 33.68 -20.45
N GLU A 39 5.74 34.54 -19.45
CA GLU A 39 5.86 34.13 -18.05
C GLU A 39 4.65 33.25 -17.70
N LEU A 40 4.93 32.02 -17.29
CA LEU A 40 3.90 31.10 -16.85
C LEU A 40 3.13 31.76 -15.69
N PRO A 41 1.79 31.63 -15.66
CA PRO A 41 0.99 32.26 -14.62
C PRO A 41 1.40 31.75 -13.22
N ASP A 42 1.50 32.64 -12.23
CA ASP A 42 1.77 32.24 -10.85
C ASP A 42 0.64 31.38 -10.28
N LEU A 43 0.90 30.07 -10.17
CA LEU A 43 -0.04 29.09 -9.66
C LEU A 43 -0.04 29.00 -8.12
N THR A 44 0.78 29.77 -7.41
CA THR A 44 0.95 29.68 -5.95
C THR A 44 -0.37 29.80 -5.19
N ARG A 45 -1.24 30.75 -5.59
CA ARG A 45 -2.56 30.94 -4.94
C ARG A 45 -3.49 29.76 -5.19
N LEU A 46 -3.52 29.24 -6.43
CA LEU A 46 -4.32 28.08 -6.80
C LEU A 46 -3.89 26.86 -5.99
N TYR A 47 -2.59 26.62 -5.91
CA TYR A 47 -2.01 25.52 -5.16
C TYR A 47 -2.30 25.61 -3.67
N LYS A 48 -2.13 26.80 -3.05
CA LYS A 48 -2.49 27.01 -1.63
C LYS A 48 -3.96 26.69 -1.38
N ARG A 49 -4.87 27.10 -2.27
CA ARG A 49 -6.32 26.82 -2.16
C ARG A 49 -6.61 25.32 -2.31
N ARG A 50 -6.09 24.68 -3.35
CA ARG A 50 -6.28 23.24 -3.60
C ARG A 50 -5.74 22.38 -2.47
N CYS A 51 -4.60 22.74 -1.90
CA CYS A 51 -3.98 22.01 -0.80
C CYS A 51 -4.78 22.07 0.52
N ARG A 52 -5.64 23.09 0.69
CA ARG A 52 -6.51 23.24 1.87
C ARG A 52 -7.85 22.53 1.70
N ASP A 53 -8.20 22.15 0.48
CA ASP A 53 -9.44 21.44 0.18
C ASP A 53 -9.32 19.97 0.61
N GLY A 54 -10.08 19.60 1.64
CA GLY A 54 -10.10 18.26 2.20
C GLY A 54 -10.51 17.19 1.18
N ASN A 55 -11.48 17.48 0.31
CA ASN A 55 -11.95 16.54 -0.70
C ASN A 55 -10.87 16.27 -1.76
N VAL A 56 -10.17 17.32 -2.18
CA VAL A 56 -9.05 17.21 -3.13
C VAL A 56 -7.91 16.39 -2.52
N MET A 57 -7.53 16.68 -1.28
CA MET A 57 -6.46 15.95 -0.60
C MET A 57 -6.84 14.49 -0.31
N GLN A 58 -8.10 14.21 0.04
CA GLN A 58 -8.59 12.86 0.20
C GLN A 58 -8.55 12.09 -1.12
N ARG A 59 -8.98 12.70 -2.24
CA ARG A 59 -8.88 12.09 -3.58
C ARG A 59 -7.43 11.84 -3.99
N CYS A 60 -6.52 12.78 -3.69
CA CYS A 60 -5.08 12.62 -3.91
C CYS A 60 -4.54 11.37 -3.23
N LYS A 61 -4.83 11.20 -1.93
CA LYS A 61 -4.46 9.99 -1.18
C LYS A 61 -5.02 8.72 -1.80
N HIS A 62 -6.31 8.69 -2.15
CA HIS A 62 -6.91 7.52 -2.79
C HIS A 62 -6.27 7.16 -4.13
N MET A 63 -5.90 8.15 -4.95
CA MET A 63 -5.24 7.89 -6.23
C MET A 63 -3.81 7.37 -6.04
N LEU A 64 -3.05 7.93 -5.11
CA LEU A 64 -1.72 7.40 -4.75
C LEU A 64 -1.85 5.96 -4.22
N ILE A 65 -2.83 5.71 -3.35
CA ILE A 65 -3.18 4.37 -2.87
C ILE A 65 -3.63 3.47 -4.01
N ALA A 66 -4.28 3.96 -5.07
CA ALA A 66 -4.65 3.16 -6.23
C ALA A 66 -3.47 2.86 -7.18
N GLY A 67 -2.26 3.36 -6.89
CA GLY A 67 -1.05 3.12 -7.68
C GLY A 67 -0.80 4.13 -8.80
N TYR A 68 -1.50 5.27 -8.79
CA TYR A 68 -1.19 6.35 -9.73
C TYR A 68 0.14 7.00 -9.38
N SER A 69 0.95 7.32 -10.39
CA SER A 69 2.22 8.02 -10.19
C SER A 69 1.99 9.44 -9.64
N PRO A 70 2.89 9.95 -8.77
CA PRO A 70 2.72 11.27 -8.15
C PRO A 70 2.61 12.40 -9.18
N GLY A 71 3.37 12.33 -10.29
CA GLY A 71 3.25 13.30 -11.39
C GLY A 71 1.86 13.31 -12.04
N ARG A 72 1.28 12.13 -12.29
CA ARG A 72 -0.09 12.03 -12.85
C ARG A 72 -1.14 12.58 -11.88
N VAL A 73 -1.01 12.29 -10.59
CA VAL A 73 -1.93 12.79 -9.55
C VAL A 73 -1.83 14.32 -9.42
N ALA A 74 -0.61 14.87 -9.45
CA ALA A 74 -0.38 16.32 -9.38
C ALA A 74 -1.10 17.06 -10.52
N LEU A 75 -0.98 16.55 -11.75
CA LEU A 75 -1.65 17.13 -12.92
C LEU A 75 -3.17 17.02 -12.84
N LEU A 76 -3.72 15.83 -12.55
CA LEU A 76 -5.17 15.59 -12.52
C LEU A 76 -5.88 16.41 -11.44
N LEU A 77 -5.24 16.61 -10.29
CA LEU A 77 -5.82 17.35 -9.17
C LEU A 77 -5.37 18.81 -9.09
N ARG A 78 -4.50 19.24 -10.01
CA ARG A 78 -3.86 20.56 -10.03
C ARG A 78 -3.22 20.90 -8.68
N LEU A 79 -2.41 19.97 -8.18
CA LEU A 79 -1.66 20.08 -6.93
C LEU A 79 -0.17 20.32 -7.23
N PRO A 80 0.58 20.95 -6.30
CA PRO A 80 2.03 21.04 -6.40
C PRO A 80 2.66 19.66 -6.46
N GLN A 81 3.54 19.43 -7.42
CA GLN A 81 4.20 18.14 -7.60
C GLN A 81 5.02 17.74 -6.37
N GLU A 82 5.83 18.65 -5.83
CA GLU A 82 6.65 18.41 -4.62
C GLU A 82 5.82 17.88 -3.45
N LYS A 83 4.67 18.52 -3.19
CA LYS A 83 3.79 18.10 -2.09
C LYS A 83 3.16 16.72 -2.31
N VAL A 84 2.87 16.37 -3.56
CA VAL A 84 2.33 15.04 -3.89
C VAL A 84 3.43 13.97 -3.76
N ILE A 85 4.67 14.29 -4.13
CA ILE A 85 5.84 13.43 -3.93
C ILE A 85 6.10 13.23 -2.43
N ASP A 86 6.08 14.30 -1.63
CA ASP A 86 6.22 14.21 -0.17
C ASP A 86 5.11 13.36 0.44
N LEU A 87 3.87 13.52 -0.02
CA LEU A 87 2.74 12.72 0.45
C LEU A 87 2.91 11.26 0.04
N TYR A 88 3.42 10.99 -1.16
CA TYR A 88 3.75 9.65 -1.61
C TYR A 88 4.86 9.04 -0.73
N ASN A 89 5.98 9.72 -0.52
CA ASN A 89 7.08 9.18 0.29
C ASN A 89 6.70 8.98 1.77
N ASN A 90 5.92 9.90 2.35
CA ASN A 90 5.60 9.89 3.79
C ASN A 90 4.32 9.12 4.15
N SER A 91 3.26 9.24 3.34
CA SER A 91 1.97 8.58 3.60
C SER A 91 1.77 7.29 2.80
N TYR A 92 2.50 7.11 1.70
CA TYR A 92 2.45 5.89 0.90
C TYR A 92 3.72 5.07 1.15
N ASN A 93 3.65 4.17 2.13
CA ASN A 93 4.68 3.15 2.31
C ASN A 93 4.33 1.92 1.45
N PRO A 94 4.96 1.72 0.28
CA PRO A 94 4.71 0.55 -0.56
C PRO A 94 5.08 -0.78 0.13
N LYS A 95 5.94 -0.76 1.17
CA LYS A 95 6.27 -1.96 1.97
C LYS A 95 5.19 -2.31 3.00
N CYS A 96 4.52 -1.31 3.59
CA CYS A 96 3.41 -1.54 4.53
C CYS A 96 2.06 -1.72 3.82
N ARG A 97 2.01 -1.44 2.51
CA ARG A 97 0.90 -1.77 1.64
C ARG A 97 0.93 -3.27 1.31
N ARG A 98 0.71 -4.15 2.30
CA ARG A 98 0.07 -5.43 2.00
C ARG A 98 -1.37 -5.11 1.65
N PHE A 99 -1.64 -4.70 0.41
CA PHE A 99 -2.99 -4.89 -0.10
C PHE A 99 -3.20 -6.39 -0.03
N ALA A 100 -4.01 -6.84 0.93
CA ALA A 100 -4.60 -8.15 0.82
C ALA A 100 -5.28 -8.15 -0.55
N ASN A 101 -4.75 -8.96 -1.48
CA ASN A 101 -5.34 -9.07 -2.79
C ASN A 101 -6.81 -9.43 -2.56
N PRO A 102 -7.79 -8.62 -3.04
CA PRO A 102 -9.20 -8.81 -2.72
C PRO A 102 -9.72 -10.16 -3.19
N ASN A 103 -9.00 -10.82 -4.12
CA ASN A 103 -9.33 -12.14 -4.62
C ASN A 103 -8.74 -13.29 -3.79
N ASN A 104 -7.93 -13.02 -2.76
CA ASN A 104 -7.28 -14.07 -1.97
C ASN A 104 -8.29 -15.05 -1.37
N GLY A 105 -9.42 -14.58 -0.84
CA GLY A 105 -10.46 -15.48 -0.30
C GLY A 105 -11.00 -16.43 -1.37
N LYS A 106 -11.33 -15.91 -2.57
CA LYS A 106 -11.80 -16.73 -3.70
C LYS A 106 -10.74 -17.74 -4.15
N LEU A 107 -9.49 -17.30 -4.27
CA LEU A 107 -8.38 -18.16 -4.70
C LEU A 107 -8.09 -19.27 -3.68
N ILE A 108 -8.11 -18.95 -2.38
CA ILE A 108 -7.98 -19.94 -1.29
C ILE A 108 -9.08 -21.00 -1.41
N HIS A 109 -10.34 -20.57 -1.58
CA HIS A 109 -11.46 -21.49 -1.70
C HIS A 109 -11.39 -22.34 -2.98
N THR A 110 -10.99 -21.76 -4.12
CA THR A 110 -10.81 -22.48 -5.38
C THR A 110 -9.75 -23.57 -5.24
N MET A 111 -8.55 -23.23 -4.75
CA MET A 111 -7.49 -24.21 -4.55
C MET A 111 -7.88 -25.29 -3.52
N TRP A 112 -8.61 -24.91 -2.47
CA TRP A 112 -9.16 -25.86 -1.51
C TRP A 112 -10.14 -26.84 -2.18
N SER A 113 -11.02 -26.35 -3.05
CA SER A 113 -11.98 -27.17 -3.80
C SER A 113 -11.29 -28.11 -4.79
N GLU A 114 -10.16 -27.67 -5.37
CA GLU A 114 -9.30 -28.47 -6.26
C GLU A 114 -8.52 -29.56 -5.51
N GLY A 115 -8.58 -29.59 -4.18
CA GLY A 115 -7.92 -30.63 -3.38
C GLY A 115 -6.53 -30.24 -2.84
N ALA A 116 -6.09 -29.00 -3.04
CA ALA A 116 -4.78 -28.55 -2.58
C ALA A 116 -4.62 -28.66 -1.06
N THR A 117 -3.40 -28.95 -0.64
CA THR A 117 -3.00 -28.94 0.77
C THR A 117 -2.85 -27.51 1.27
N LEU A 118 -2.96 -27.29 2.59
CA LEU A 118 -2.86 -25.94 3.15
C LEU A 118 -1.46 -25.33 2.95
N SER A 119 -0.40 -26.16 2.92
CA SER A 119 0.97 -25.71 2.61
C SER A 119 1.10 -25.18 1.19
N GLU A 120 0.54 -25.89 0.20
CA GLU A 120 0.54 -25.47 -1.22
C GLU A 120 -0.19 -24.14 -1.40
N ILE A 121 -1.34 -23.96 -0.75
CA ILE A 121 -2.10 -22.70 -0.80
C ILE A 121 -1.28 -21.56 -0.18
N CYS A 122 -0.60 -21.81 0.95
CA CYS A 122 0.26 -20.81 1.58
C CYS A 122 1.43 -20.40 0.67
N GLN A 123 2.07 -21.38 0.03
CA GLN A 123 3.22 -21.15 -0.84
C GLN A 123 2.85 -20.40 -2.12
N THR A 124 1.77 -20.80 -2.79
CA THR A 124 1.31 -20.21 -4.05
C THR A 124 0.84 -18.76 -3.88
N LEU A 125 0.13 -18.46 -2.78
CA LEU A 125 -0.42 -17.13 -2.52
C LEU A 125 0.51 -16.25 -1.68
N GLY A 126 1.60 -16.79 -1.15
CA GLY A 126 2.52 -16.09 -0.24
C GLY A 126 1.83 -15.65 1.06
N LEU A 127 0.87 -16.44 1.54
CA LEU A 127 0.06 -16.15 2.72
C LEU A 127 0.47 -17.00 3.92
N PRO A 128 0.37 -16.47 5.15
CA PRO A 128 0.61 -17.27 6.35
C PRO A 128 -0.55 -18.24 6.58
N LEU A 129 -0.26 -19.42 7.14
CA LEU A 129 -1.23 -20.49 7.41
C LEU A 129 -2.43 -20.00 8.23
N PHE A 130 -2.21 -19.12 9.21
CA PHE A 130 -3.30 -18.51 9.98
C PHE A 130 -4.33 -17.79 9.10
N THR A 131 -3.88 -17.05 8.07
CA THR A 131 -4.79 -16.33 7.17
C THR A 131 -5.61 -17.29 6.32
N VAL A 132 -4.98 -18.35 5.79
CA VAL A 132 -5.66 -19.37 4.99
C VAL A 132 -6.73 -20.09 5.82
N VAL A 133 -6.39 -20.57 7.02
CA VAL A 133 -7.32 -21.25 7.92
C VAL A 133 -8.48 -20.34 8.34
N MET A 134 -8.22 -19.08 8.67
CA MET A 134 -9.29 -18.14 9.02
C MET A 134 -10.21 -17.80 7.83
N SER A 135 -9.66 -17.74 6.60
CA SER A 135 -10.48 -17.55 5.39
C SER A 135 -11.42 -18.74 5.17
N LEU A 136 -10.88 -19.96 5.19
CA LEU A 136 -11.66 -21.18 4.99
C LEU A 136 -12.74 -21.35 6.08
N ARG A 137 -12.42 -21.02 7.33
CA ARG A 137 -13.39 -21.00 8.42
C ARG A 137 -14.50 -19.96 8.18
N GLY A 138 -14.14 -18.77 7.69
CA GLY A 138 -15.10 -17.74 7.30
C GLY A 138 -16.07 -18.21 6.21
N ASP A 139 -15.59 -19.07 5.31
CA ASP A 139 -16.38 -19.70 4.24
C ASP A 139 -17.10 -21.00 4.68
N GLY A 140 -17.03 -21.36 5.97
CA GLY A 140 -17.77 -22.48 6.55
C GLY A 140 -17.05 -23.84 6.55
N VAL A 141 -15.77 -23.91 6.16
CA VAL A 141 -14.98 -25.15 6.23
C VAL A 141 -14.66 -25.49 7.68
N THR A 142 -14.96 -26.72 8.09
CA THR A 142 -14.75 -27.19 9.47
C THR A 142 -13.30 -27.60 9.73
N GLU A 143 -12.87 -27.52 10.99
CA GLU A 143 -11.53 -27.99 11.40
C GLU A 143 -11.30 -29.47 11.08
N ALA A 144 -12.33 -30.31 11.19
CA ALA A 144 -12.26 -31.72 10.84
C ALA A 144 -12.00 -31.94 9.34
N ALA A 145 -12.55 -31.08 8.48
CA ALA A 145 -12.29 -31.12 7.04
C ALA A 145 -10.88 -30.61 6.69
N MET A 146 -10.35 -29.65 7.47
CA MET A 146 -9.00 -29.10 7.30
C MET A 146 -7.90 -30.01 7.85
N ALA A 147 -8.16 -30.77 8.92
CA ALA A 147 -7.17 -31.58 9.62
C ALA A 147 -6.38 -32.55 8.71
N PRO A 148 -7.00 -33.28 7.76
CA PRO A 148 -6.28 -34.17 6.84
C PRO A 148 -5.33 -33.44 5.89
N ARG A 149 -5.51 -32.13 5.67
CA ARG A 149 -4.71 -31.30 4.76
C ARG A 149 -3.80 -30.32 5.49
N MET A 150 -3.69 -30.46 6.81
CA MET A 150 -2.82 -29.64 7.64
C MET A 150 -1.36 -30.07 7.41
N PRO A 151 -0.40 -29.13 7.37
CA PRO A 151 1.02 -29.47 7.35
C PRO A 151 1.42 -30.24 8.61
N ASP A 152 2.56 -30.94 8.54
CA ASP A 152 3.06 -31.72 9.67
C ASP A 152 3.21 -30.87 10.94
N TYR A 153 3.11 -31.51 12.11
CA TYR A 153 3.19 -30.84 13.39
C TYR A 153 4.51 -30.08 13.58
N ASN A 154 5.61 -30.57 13.00
CA ASN A 154 6.92 -29.95 13.10
C ASN A 154 7.24 -28.99 11.94
N ASP A 155 6.34 -28.84 10.96
CA ASP A 155 6.50 -27.91 9.85
C ASP A 155 6.58 -26.46 10.40
N PRO A 156 7.52 -25.62 9.90
CA PRO A 156 7.62 -24.21 10.29
C PRO A 156 6.30 -23.43 10.16
N LEU A 157 5.47 -23.72 9.14
CA LEU A 157 4.15 -23.10 8.98
C LEU A 157 3.22 -23.44 10.14
N CYS A 158 3.24 -24.70 10.60
CA CYS A 158 2.40 -25.19 11.69
C CYS A 158 2.87 -24.64 13.05
N VAL A 159 4.19 -24.54 13.26
CA VAL A 159 4.79 -23.87 14.43
C VAL A 159 4.34 -22.41 14.54
N GLU A 160 4.50 -21.64 13.47
CA GLU A 160 4.11 -20.22 13.45
C GLU A 160 2.59 -20.06 13.60
N TYR A 161 1.80 -20.92 12.97
CA TYR A 161 0.34 -20.93 13.14
C TYR A 161 -0.06 -21.05 14.61
N ARG A 162 0.48 -22.03 15.34
CA ARG A 162 0.18 -22.21 16.78
C ARG A 162 0.59 -21.01 17.62
N ARG A 163 1.76 -20.42 17.34
CA ARG A 163 2.22 -19.19 18.02
C ARG A 163 1.26 -18.03 17.79
N VAL A 164 0.75 -17.86 16.57
CA VAL A 164 -0.23 -16.82 16.23
C VAL A 164 -1.56 -17.10 16.92
N VAL A 165 -2.05 -18.35 16.90
CA VAL A 165 -3.29 -18.74 17.59
C VAL A 165 -3.21 -18.46 19.09
N ALA A 166 -2.13 -18.87 19.76
CA ALA A 166 -1.92 -18.60 21.18
C ALA A 166 -1.89 -17.09 21.49
N ARG A 167 -1.18 -16.31 20.65
CA ARG A 167 -1.12 -14.85 20.78
C ARG A 167 -2.50 -14.20 20.60
N LYS A 168 -3.28 -14.64 19.61
CA LYS A 168 -4.62 -14.13 19.32
C LYS A 168 -5.61 -14.50 20.42
N ALA A 169 -5.52 -15.71 20.99
CA ALA A 169 -6.34 -16.13 22.13
C ALA A 169 -6.05 -15.30 23.40
N ALA A 170 -4.79 -14.93 23.63
CA ALA A 170 -4.40 -14.06 24.75
C ALA A 170 -4.82 -12.59 24.56
N SER A 171 -4.91 -12.13 23.31
CA SER A 171 -5.23 -10.74 22.98
C SER A 171 -6.74 -10.47 23.10
N LYS A 172 -7.17 -9.91 24.24
CA LYS A 172 -8.51 -9.33 24.38
C LYS A 172 -8.55 -8.03 23.59
N SER A 173 -9.19 -8.02 22.42
CA SER A 173 -9.46 -6.80 21.66
C SER A 173 -10.28 -5.84 22.53
N ARG A 174 -9.63 -4.84 23.11
CA ARG A 174 -10.35 -3.74 23.78
C ARG A 174 -10.80 -2.77 22.70
N PRO A 175 -12.10 -2.45 22.60
CA PRO A 175 -12.56 -1.38 21.74
C PRO A 175 -11.75 -0.12 22.06
N ILE A 176 -11.15 0.48 21.04
CA ILE A 176 -10.51 1.78 21.20
C ILE A 176 -11.63 2.74 21.56
N GLN A 177 -11.70 3.15 22.83
CA GLN A 177 -12.53 4.27 23.22
C GLN A 177 -11.88 5.52 22.65
N ILE A 178 -12.27 5.88 21.42
CA ILE A 178 -12.00 7.20 20.87
C ILE A 178 -12.93 8.16 21.63
N ASN A 179 -12.53 8.56 22.83
CA ASN A 179 -13.22 9.62 23.54
C ASN A 179 -13.03 10.91 22.73
N PRO A 180 -14.11 11.53 22.21
CA PRO A 180 -13.99 12.85 21.62
C PRO A 180 -13.84 13.83 22.79
N VAL A 181 -12.62 14.34 22.97
CA VAL A 181 -12.30 15.56 23.72
C VAL A 181 -12.39 15.45 25.26
N ARG A 182 -11.38 16.06 25.91
CA ARG A 182 -11.16 16.22 27.37
C ARG A 182 -10.74 14.98 28.15
N ARG A 183 -9.42 14.81 28.20
CA ARG A 183 -8.69 14.17 29.31
C ARG A 183 -9.00 14.94 30.60
N VAL A 184 -10.04 14.53 31.34
CA VAL A 184 -10.25 15.04 32.71
C VAL A 184 -9.09 14.52 33.56
N ARG A 185 -8.27 15.44 34.09
CA ARG A 185 -7.19 15.08 35.02
C ARG A 185 -7.85 14.58 36.31
N LYS A 186 -7.59 13.31 36.67
CA LYS A 186 -7.90 12.73 37.99
C LYS A 186 -6.99 13.34 39.07
N SER A 187 -7.12 14.64 39.30
CA SER A 187 -6.39 15.35 40.37
C SER A 187 -7.27 16.46 40.93
N GLN A 188 -8.43 16.06 41.47
CA GLN A 188 -9.29 16.88 42.31
C GLN A 188 -10.31 15.96 43.00
N GLN A 189 -9.81 14.98 43.74
CA GLN A 189 -10.53 14.43 44.89
C GLN A 189 -9.83 15.00 46.12
N THR A 190 -10.08 16.29 46.38
CA THR A 190 -9.85 16.85 47.71
C THR A 190 -10.84 16.17 48.65
N THR A 191 -10.30 15.34 49.53
CA THR A 191 -10.92 14.86 50.76
C THR A 191 -11.48 16.03 51.56
N THR A 192 -12.78 16.27 51.47
CA THR A 192 -13.52 16.96 52.53
C THR A 192 -13.79 15.92 53.62
N ALA A 193 -12.92 15.87 54.62
CA ALA A 193 -13.18 15.18 55.87
C ALA A 193 -14.34 15.89 56.58
N SER A 194 -15.51 15.26 56.61
CA SER A 194 -16.62 15.68 57.47
C SER A 194 -16.21 15.46 58.91
N GLN A 195 -16.09 16.56 59.66
CA GLN A 195 -15.95 16.54 61.11
C GLN A 195 -17.24 15.98 61.71
N THR A 196 -17.14 14.86 62.41
CA THR A 196 -18.18 14.30 63.25
C THR A 196 -18.21 15.08 64.56
N ALA A 197 -19.23 15.91 64.76
CA ALA A 197 -19.54 16.48 66.07
C ALA A 197 -20.05 15.35 66.99
N THR A 198 -19.49 15.25 68.20
CA THR A 198 -19.94 14.32 69.24
C THR A 198 -20.13 15.12 70.52
N ALA A 199 -21.30 14.93 71.14
CA ALA A 199 -21.73 15.22 72.52
C ALA A 199 -21.54 16.65 73.08
#